data_AF-A0A3M2SP37-F1
#
_entry.id   AF-A0A3M2SP37-F1
#
_cell.length_a   1.000
_cell.length_b   1.000
_cell.length_c   1.000
_cell.angle_alpha   90.00
_cell.angle_beta   90.00
_cell.angle_gamma   90.00
#
_symmetry.space_group_name_H-M   'P 1'
#
loop_
_entity.id
_entity.type
_entity.pdbx_description
1 polymer ?
#
loop_
_entity_poly.entity_id
_entity_poly.type
_entity_poly.pdbx_seq_one_letter_code
_entity_poly.pdbx_strand_id
1 'polypeptide(L)'
;MTANSIALEKPDVVMVDDMDMDRTVPDHEKAPQARTIDNIRVLGLTDEDADFYNNTTPEQRKKIITKVDRRLVPLLAVLYLISHLDRANIGNAKIEGLVEDLNLVGNQYNIVLSLFFIPYILLEIPSNMLLKRFTRPSVYLGSLVTIWGIIMTLHGVVKGFGSLLAVRILLGVFEAGFYPGAVYLCTFWYMPKDLATRIAYFYCTSALSGAFSGLLAAGIAQMDGVGGYEGWRWIFILEGLATIVLGIMCYFLLIDSPALSGKWLTPDEIRFLELQSFIKQGGRFSQESDEKKFDWHDMKMILCNWRLYLQAYILLCISACSYGTKFTLPSIVKAMGFTNTNAQLMTVPAYIAGGISSVCFAKVSDHFHWRMPFVAIPMALIAIGYSVVMGFRGDMTGSHTGPGYFALVLTCIGIYPVQPAGSSWAANNLAPSSRRAIGVAFNICVGNIGGIIGSYMYLDKEAPRYQTGFGLSLAFGASGMLVALFLELTYKWGNKRKAKLSEEEIRSRYTEEELLKLGDKSPLFKYTL
;
A
#
# COMPACT_ATOMS: atom_id res chain seq x y z
N MET A 1 34.30 -23.63 -87.45
CA MET A 1 33.81 -24.70 -86.56
C MET A 1 32.94 -24.06 -85.49
N THR A 2 31.67 -24.46 -85.47
CA THR A 2 30.67 -24.40 -84.38
C THR A 2 30.43 -23.09 -83.62
N ALA A 3 29.24 -22.54 -83.90
CA ALA A 3 28.47 -21.65 -83.04
C ALA A 3 27.84 -22.40 -81.86
N ASN A 4 27.54 -21.68 -80.76
CA ASN A 4 26.30 -21.87 -80.01
C ASN A 4 25.93 -20.60 -79.23
N SER A 5 24.72 -20.13 -79.51
CA SER A 5 23.95 -19.08 -78.85
C SER A 5 23.30 -19.61 -77.57
N ILE A 6 22.81 -18.70 -76.71
CA ILE A 6 21.44 -18.69 -76.16
C ILE A 6 21.22 -17.32 -75.49
N ALA A 7 20.19 -16.62 -75.95
CA ALA A 7 19.74 -15.32 -75.49
C ALA A 7 18.62 -15.47 -74.45
N LEU A 8 18.53 -14.52 -73.53
CA LEU A 8 17.51 -14.40 -72.47
C LEU A 8 16.20 -13.83 -73.04
N GLU A 9 15.07 -14.50 -72.81
CA GLU A 9 13.73 -13.94 -73.02
C GLU A 9 12.80 -14.24 -71.82
N LYS A 10 11.89 -13.29 -71.57
CA LYS A 10 11.03 -13.13 -70.38
C LYS A 10 9.88 -14.15 -70.34
N PRO A 11 9.29 -14.43 -69.15
CA PRO A 11 8.19 -15.38 -69.03
C PRO A 11 6.83 -14.79 -69.43
N ASP A 12 6.09 -15.56 -70.22
CA ASP A 12 4.71 -15.31 -70.63
C ASP A 12 3.70 -15.55 -69.49
N VAL A 13 2.67 -14.72 -69.46
CA VAL A 13 1.52 -14.76 -68.56
C VAL A 13 0.58 -15.90 -68.96
N VAL A 14 0.29 -16.82 -68.04
CA VAL A 14 -0.75 -17.84 -68.20
C VAL A 14 -1.95 -17.45 -67.33
N MET A 15 -3.07 -17.15 -67.98
CA MET A 15 -4.39 -16.98 -67.36
C MET A 15 -4.89 -18.36 -66.92
N VAL A 16 -5.30 -18.50 -65.66
CA VAL A 16 -6.00 -19.70 -65.17
C VAL A 16 -7.44 -19.31 -64.85
N ASP A 17 -8.33 -20.06 -65.49
CA ASP A 17 -9.79 -19.94 -65.53
C ASP A 17 -10.42 -20.33 -64.18
N ASP A 18 -11.47 -19.61 -63.77
CA ASP A 18 -12.29 -19.92 -62.61
C ASP A 18 -13.21 -21.10 -62.93
N MET A 19 -12.93 -22.30 -62.40
CA MET A 19 -13.97 -23.31 -62.14
C MET A 19 -13.46 -24.50 -61.28
N ASP A 20 -13.85 -24.47 -60.01
CA ASP A 20 -14.31 -25.58 -59.16
C ASP A 20 -13.57 -26.94 -59.15
N MET A 21 -12.93 -27.21 -58.01
CA MET A 21 -13.34 -28.24 -57.00
C MET A 21 -12.16 -29.00 -56.38
N ASP A 22 -12.08 -28.79 -55.06
CA ASP A 22 -11.79 -29.81 -54.05
C ASP A 22 -10.36 -30.36 -53.96
N ARG A 23 -9.53 -29.73 -53.11
CA ARG A 23 -8.45 -30.38 -52.34
C ARG A 23 -7.87 -29.47 -51.25
N THR A 24 -8.25 -29.79 -50.01
CA THR A 24 -7.49 -29.61 -48.76
C THR A 24 -6.97 -28.21 -48.45
N VAL A 25 -7.85 -27.39 -47.85
CA VAL A 25 -7.44 -26.27 -47.00
C VAL A 25 -6.73 -26.86 -45.77
N PRO A 26 -5.47 -26.50 -45.46
CA PRO A 26 -4.86 -26.85 -44.17
C PRO A 26 -5.68 -26.18 -43.07
N ASP A 27 -6.00 -26.91 -42.00
CA ASP A 27 -6.69 -26.41 -40.80
C ASP A 27 -6.29 -24.97 -40.50
N HIS A 28 -7.21 -24.04 -40.78
CA HIS A 28 -7.14 -22.72 -40.16
C HIS A 28 -7.21 -22.99 -38.65
N GLU A 29 -6.08 -22.87 -37.95
CA GLU A 29 -6.06 -22.62 -36.51
C GLU A 29 -7.11 -21.56 -36.25
N LYS A 30 -8.23 -21.96 -35.64
CA LYS A 30 -9.35 -21.06 -35.32
C LYS A 30 -8.75 -19.84 -34.65
N ALA A 31 -8.89 -18.67 -35.27
CA ALA A 31 -8.44 -17.41 -34.69
C ALA A 31 -8.92 -17.36 -33.22
N PRO A 32 -8.04 -17.05 -32.25
CA PRO A 32 -8.36 -17.18 -30.84
C PRO A 32 -9.62 -16.35 -30.53
N GLN A 33 -10.72 -17.05 -30.23
CA GLN A 33 -12.01 -16.41 -30.02
C GLN A 33 -11.94 -15.53 -28.77
N ALA A 34 -12.25 -14.24 -28.94
CA ALA A 34 -12.36 -13.29 -27.86
C ALA A 34 -13.75 -13.46 -27.18
N ARG A 35 -13.77 -13.86 -25.91
CA ARG A 35 -15.01 -14.07 -25.14
C ARG A 35 -15.15 -13.03 -24.04
N THR A 36 -16.36 -12.57 -23.78
CA THR A 36 -16.60 -11.63 -22.67
C THR A 36 -17.14 -12.40 -21.47
N ILE A 37 -16.39 -12.45 -20.37
CA ILE A 37 -16.80 -13.03 -19.08
C ILE A 37 -16.71 -11.95 -18.02
N ASP A 38 -17.77 -11.74 -17.25
CA ASP A 38 -17.83 -10.72 -16.18
C ASP A 38 -17.38 -9.30 -16.67
N ASN A 39 -17.79 -8.91 -17.89
CA ASN A 39 -17.38 -7.67 -18.59
C ASN A 39 -15.89 -7.56 -18.96
N ILE A 40 -15.13 -8.66 -18.93
CA ILE A 40 -13.72 -8.72 -19.36
C ILE A 40 -13.63 -9.53 -20.65
N ARG A 41 -13.00 -8.97 -21.69
CA ARG A 41 -12.77 -9.65 -22.97
C ARG A 41 -11.49 -10.51 -22.84
N VAL A 42 -11.63 -11.81 -23.02
CA VAL A 42 -10.61 -12.85 -22.79
C VAL A 42 -10.30 -13.56 -24.10
N LEU A 43 -9.04 -13.57 -24.53
CA LEU A 43 -8.60 -14.24 -25.75
C LEU A 43 -8.06 -15.64 -25.43
N GLY A 44 -8.44 -16.66 -26.20
CA GLY A 44 -7.86 -18.01 -26.07
C GLY A 44 -8.39 -18.83 -24.88
N LEU A 45 -9.58 -18.49 -24.38
CA LEU A 45 -10.33 -19.34 -23.44
C LEU A 45 -11.09 -20.42 -24.23
N THR A 46 -10.92 -21.69 -23.86
CA THR A 46 -11.65 -22.79 -24.50
C THR A 46 -13.14 -22.76 -24.14
N ASP A 47 -14.00 -23.39 -24.96
CA ASP A 47 -15.42 -23.57 -24.64
C ASP A 47 -15.60 -24.24 -23.28
N GLU A 48 -14.87 -25.33 -23.05
CA GLU A 48 -14.91 -26.09 -21.82
C GLU A 48 -14.51 -25.27 -20.59
N ASP A 49 -13.47 -24.45 -20.70
CA ASP A 49 -13.01 -23.59 -19.60
C ASP A 49 -13.98 -22.45 -19.29
N ALA A 50 -14.58 -21.86 -20.33
CA ALA A 50 -15.60 -20.84 -20.18
C ALA A 50 -16.85 -21.40 -19.49
N ASP A 51 -17.29 -22.58 -19.93
CA ASP A 51 -18.45 -23.27 -19.38
C ASP A 51 -18.18 -23.73 -17.95
N PHE A 52 -17.00 -24.30 -17.66
CA PHE A 52 -16.59 -24.68 -16.31
C PHE A 52 -16.61 -23.47 -15.36
N TYR A 53 -16.02 -22.35 -15.76
CA TYR A 53 -16.00 -21.14 -14.93
C TYR A 53 -17.41 -20.60 -14.68
N ASN A 54 -18.26 -20.54 -15.72
CA ASN A 54 -19.63 -20.03 -15.61
C ASN A 54 -20.55 -20.97 -14.82
N ASN A 55 -20.39 -22.29 -14.97
CA ASN A 55 -21.17 -23.31 -14.26
C ASN A 55 -20.76 -23.48 -12.78
N THR A 56 -19.61 -22.94 -12.37
CA THR A 56 -19.21 -22.93 -10.95
C THR A 56 -20.18 -22.05 -10.15
N THR A 57 -20.99 -22.67 -9.28
CA THR A 57 -22.07 -21.98 -8.57
C THR A 57 -21.53 -20.91 -7.61
N PRO A 58 -22.30 -19.84 -7.31
CA PRO A 58 -21.88 -18.81 -6.35
C PRO A 58 -21.46 -19.37 -4.99
N GLU A 59 -22.10 -20.45 -4.54
CA GLU A 59 -21.77 -21.14 -3.30
C GLU A 59 -20.40 -21.84 -3.35
N GLN A 60 -20.08 -22.50 -4.47
CA GLN A 60 -18.77 -23.11 -4.69
C GLN A 60 -17.68 -22.04 -4.74
N ARG A 61 -17.90 -20.96 -5.50
CA ARG A 61 -16.97 -19.81 -5.56
C ARG A 61 -16.70 -19.26 -4.15
N LYS A 62 -17.74 -19.06 -3.34
CA LYS A 62 -17.61 -18.58 -1.95
C LYS A 62 -16.82 -19.55 -1.08
N LYS A 63 -17.05 -20.86 -1.20
CA LYS A 63 -16.30 -21.89 -0.46
C LYS A 63 -14.81 -21.86 -0.80
N ILE A 64 -14.45 -21.77 -2.08
CA ILE A 64 -13.06 -21.68 -2.55
C ILE A 64 -12.39 -20.45 -1.97
N ILE A 65 -13.01 -19.26 -2.13
CA ILE A 65 -12.45 -18.00 -1.63
C ILE A 65 -12.33 -18.02 -0.10
N THR A 66 -13.26 -18.62 0.63
CA THR A 66 -13.18 -18.73 2.10
C THR A 66 -12.00 -19.62 2.53
N LYS A 67 -11.65 -20.67 1.77
CA LYS A 67 -10.46 -21.50 2.03
C LYS A 67 -9.16 -20.70 1.88
N VAL A 68 -9.11 -19.81 0.88
CA VAL A 68 -7.99 -18.88 0.68
C VAL A 68 -7.94 -17.86 1.82
N ASP A 69 -9.06 -17.20 2.11
CA ASP A 69 -9.17 -16.14 3.12
C ASP A 69 -8.65 -16.61 4.48
N ARG A 70 -9.01 -17.83 4.91
CA ARG A 70 -8.56 -18.40 6.19
C ARG A 70 -7.06 -18.65 6.29
N ARG A 71 -6.34 -18.78 5.17
CA ARG A 71 -4.90 -19.05 5.15
C ARG A 71 -4.08 -17.79 4.89
N LEU A 72 -4.50 -16.98 3.93
CA LEU A 72 -3.72 -15.83 3.47
C LEU A 72 -3.90 -14.60 4.36
N VAL A 73 -5.16 -14.22 4.64
CA VAL A 73 -5.47 -12.94 5.28
C VAL A 73 -4.96 -12.88 6.72
N PRO A 74 -5.17 -13.90 7.59
CA PRO A 74 -4.65 -13.87 8.96
C PRO A 74 -3.13 -13.79 9.03
N LEU A 75 -2.42 -14.53 8.16
CA LEU A 75 -0.96 -14.54 8.18
C LEU A 75 -0.40 -13.18 7.74
N LEU A 76 -0.92 -12.61 6.65
CA LEU A 76 -0.53 -11.26 6.21
C LEU A 76 -0.88 -10.19 7.26
N ALA A 77 -2.01 -10.34 7.95
CA ALA A 77 -2.42 -9.48 9.05
C ALA A 77 -1.44 -9.52 10.23
N VAL A 78 -0.98 -10.71 10.65
CA VAL A 78 0.03 -10.85 11.71
C VAL A 78 1.37 -10.25 11.29
N LEU A 79 1.83 -10.53 10.07
CA LEU A 79 3.10 -9.99 9.58
C LEU A 79 3.07 -8.46 9.45
N TYR A 80 1.95 -7.90 8.99
CA TYR A 80 1.78 -6.45 8.87
C TYR A 80 1.65 -5.77 10.25
N LEU A 81 0.98 -6.42 11.21
CA LEU A 81 0.94 -5.97 12.60
C LEU A 81 2.37 -5.79 13.14
N ILE A 82 3.21 -6.81 12.99
CA ILE A 82 4.59 -6.82 13.48
C ILE A 82 5.45 -5.78 12.78
N SER A 83 5.30 -5.60 11.47
CA SER A 83 5.98 -4.53 10.72
C SER A 83 5.70 -3.16 11.31
N HIS A 84 4.47 -2.92 11.74
CA HIS A 84 4.13 -1.65 12.36
C HIS A 84 4.45 -1.56 13.87
N LEU A 85 4.59 -2.69 14.58
CA LEU A 85 5.12 -2.76 15.95
C LEU A 85 6.60 -2.34 15.94
N ASP A 86 7.39 -2.93 15.06
CA ASP A 86 8.82 -2.66 14.93
C ASP A 86 9.14 -1.19 14.63
N ARG A 87 8.28 -0.54 13.83
CA ARG A 87 8.38 0.91 13.59
C ARG A 87 8.10 1.73 14.84
N ALA A 88 7.16 1.31 15.68
CA ALA A 88 6.78 2.03 16.90
C ALA A 88 7.77 1.81 18.06
N ASN A 89 8.44 0.65 18.11
CA ASN A 89 9.31 0.27 19.21
C ASN A 89 10.46 1.22 19.47
N ILE A 90 11.01 1.88 18.45
CA ILE A 90 12.04 2.90 18.65
C ILE A 90 11.56 4.08 19.50
N GLY A 91 10.28 4.46 19.40
CA GLY A 91 9.67 5.50 20.24
C GLY A 91 9.47 5.04 21.69
N ASN A 92 9.14 3.77 21.91
CA ASN A 92 9.04 3.19 23.25
C ASN A 92 10.43 3.02 23.89
N ALA A 93 11.41 2.55 23.11
CA ALA A 93 12.79 2.39 23.55
C ALA A 93 13.42 3.73 23.97
N LYS A 94 13.05 4.84 23.32
CA LYS A 94 13.50 6.19 23.70
C LYS A 94 13.19 6.52 25.16
N ILE A 95 11.96 6.24 25.63
CA ILE A 95 11.59 6.58 27.01
C ILE A 95 12.17 5.62 28.04
N GLU A 96 12.64 4.45 27.60
CA GLU A 96 13.33 3.42 28.39
C GLU A 96 14.86 3.55 28.38
N GLY A 97 15.42 4.68 27.94
CA GLY A 97 16.85 4.98 28.11
C GLY A 97 17.74 4.79 26.88
N LEU A 98 17.17 4.46 25.70
CA LEU A 98 17.96 4.22 24.48
C LEU A 98 18.88 5.39 24.10
N VAL A 99 18.43 6.63 24.32
CA VAL A 99 19.18 7.84 23.94
C VAL A 99 20.38 8.03 24.87
N GLU A 100 20.15 7.83 26.16
CA GLU A 100 21.14 7.95 27.22
C GLU A 100 22.20 6.84 27.12
N ASP A 101 21.78 5.59 26.98
CA ASP A 101 22.70 4.43 26.95
C ASP A 101 23.62 4.44 25.73
N LEU A 102 23.10 4.89 24.58
CA LEU A 102 23.87 4.99 23.33
C LEU A 102 24.59 6.33 23.17
N ASN A 103 24.47 7.23 24.16
CA ASN A 103 25.04 8.58 24.16
C ASN A 103 24.70 9.34 22.87
N LEU A 104 23.44 9.30 22.43
CA LEU A 104 23.02 9.98 21.21
C LEU A 104 22.96 11.50 21.45
N VAL A 105 23.64 12.26 20.59
CA VAL A 105 23.76 13.72 20.73
C VAL A 105 22.97 14.46 19.66
N GLY A 106 22.27 15.52 20.07
CA GLY A 106 21.61 16.46 19.16
C GLY A 106 20.55 15.79 18.29
N ASN A 107 20.73 15.84 16.97
CA ASN A 107 19.77 15.30 16.00
C ASN A 107 19.99 13.83 15.63
N GLN A 108 20.92 13.12 16.29
CA GLN A 108 21.27 11.74 15.95
C GLN A 108 20.06 10.79 16.02
N TYR A 109 19.19 10.92 17.03
CA TYR A 109 17.96 10.12 17.13
C TYR A 109 17.04 10.33 15.91
N ASN A 110 16.84 11.59 15.50
CA ASN A 110 15.99 11.93 14.36
C ASN A 110 16.61 11.48 13.01
N ILE A 111 17.93 11.50 12.90
CA ILE A 111 18.67 10.95 11.74
C ILE A 111 18.44 9.44 11.64
N VAL A 112 18.50 8.70 12.75
CA VAL A 112 18.19 7.26 12.77
C VAL A 112 16.74 7.02 12.30
N LEU A 113 15.77 7.76 12.83
CA LEU A 113 14.37 7.61 12.44
C LEU A 113 14.15 7.83 10.93
N SER A 114 14.73 8.89 10.36
CA SER A 114 14.52 9.28 8.97
C SER A 114 15.21 8.34 7.96
N LEU A 115 16.40 7.82 8.30
CA LEU A 115 17.19 6.97 7.40
C LEU A 115 16.59 5.59 7.17
N PHE A 116 15.58 5.19 7.94
CA PHE A 116 14.74 4.05 7.59
C PHE A 116 13.96 4.28 6.29
N PHE A 117 13.40 5.48 6.10
CA PHE A 117 12.46 5.76 5.01
C PHE A 117 13.14 5.89 3.64
N ILE A 118 14.41 6.35 3.60
CA ILE A 118 15.13 6.52 2.33
C ILE A 118 15.27 5.20 1.55
N PRO A 119 15.91 4.14 2.10
CA PRO A 119 15.97 2.86 1.42
C PRO A 119 14.58 2.24 1.25
N TYR A 120 13.66 2.45 2.20
CA TYR A 120 12.30 1.94 2.10
C TYR A 120 11.59 2.44 0.84
N ILE A 121 11.61 3.75 0.58
CA ILE A 121 10.97 4.36 -0.59
C ILE A 121 11.67 3.95 -1.89
N LEU A 122 13.01 3.94 -1.90
CA LEU A 122 13.78 3.63 -3.11
C LEU A 122 13.67 2.17 -3.53
N LEU A 123 13.58 1.25 -2.57
CA LEU A 123 13.61 -0.19 -2.81
C LEU A 123 12.22 -0.84 -2.88
N GLU A 124 11.14 -0.11 -2.55
CA GLU A 124 9.76 -0.61 -2.65
C GLU A 124 9.45 -1.14 -4.07
N ILE A 125 9.80 -0.35 -5.11
CA ILE A 125 9.56 -0.72 -6.52
C ILE A 125 10.53 -1.83 -6.99
N PRO A 126 11.87 -1.68 -6.85
CA PRO A 126 12.81 -2.74 -7.24
C PRO A 126 12.55 -4.08 -6.56
N SER A 127 12.24 -4.08 -5.27
CA SER A 127 11.96 -5.29 -4.50
C SER A 127 10.73 -6.03 -5.04
N ASN A 128 9.68 -5.30 -5.41
CA ASN A 128 8.50 -5.91 -6.01
C ASN A 128 8.74 -6.41 -7.46
N MET A 129 9.65 -5.78 -8.21
CA MET A 129 10.10 -6.31 -9.50
C MET A 129 10.87 -7.62 -9.34
N LEU A 130 11.68 -7.72 -8.28
CA LEU A 130 12.43 -8.93 -7.96
C LEU A 130 11.49 -10.08 -7.58
N LEU A 131 10.43 -9.82 -6.81
CA LEU A 131 9.41 -10.82 -6.44
C LEU A 131 8.81 -11.54 -7.66
N LYS A 132 8.65 -10.86 -8.80
CA LYS A 132 8.14 -11.49 -10.05
C LYS A 132 9.06 -12.56 -10.62
N ARG A 133 10.34 -12.57 -10.25
CA ARG A 133 11.31 -13.59 -10.68
C ARG A 133 11.26 -14.84 -9.80
N PHE A 134 10.61 -14.78 -8.64
CA PHE A 134 10.49 -15.92 -7.74
C PHE A 134 9.23 -16.74 -8.07
N THR A 135 9.42 -18.02 -8.34
CA THR A 135 8.31 -18.97 -8.56
C THR A 135 7.47 -19.19 -7.30
N ARG A 136 8.07 -19.01 -6.12
CA ARG A 136 7.42 -19.16 -4.80
C ARG A 136 7.46 -17.84 -4.02
N PRO A 137 6.36 -17.08 -3.98
CA PRO A 137 6.26 -15.87 -3.18
C PRO A 137 6.50 -16.08 -1.68
N SER A 138 6.17 -17.26 -1.13
CA SER A 138 6.41 -17.64 0.27
C SER A 138 7.90 -17.60 0.62
N VAL A 139 8.76 -18.05 -0.29
CA VAL A 139 10.22 -18.06 -0.08
C VAL A 139 10.74 -16.63 -0.05
N TYR A 140 10.30 -15.77 -0.98
CA TYR A 140 10.76 -14.39 -1.03
C TYR A 140 10.27 -13.57 0.18
N LEU A 141 8.96 -13.57 0.44
CA LEU A 141 8.39 -12.85 1.57
C LEU A 141 8.87 -13.40 2.91
N GLY A 142 8.96 -14.73 3.05
CA GLY A 142 9.54 -15.38 4.23
C GLY A 142 11.01 -15.03 4.44
N SER A 143 11.81 -14.95 3.37
CA SER A 143 13.22 -14.50 3.45
C SER A 143 13.31 -13.06 3.92
N LEU A 144 12.51 -12.15 3.35
CA LEU A 144 12.46 -10.75 3.77
C LEU A 144 12.11 -10.64 5.25
N VAL A 145 11.05 -11.31 5.70
CA VAL A 145 10.60 -11.28 7.10
C VAL A 145 11.64 -11.88 8.04
N THR A 146 12.30 -12.97 7.64
CA THR A 146 13.34 -13.61 8.45
C THR A 146 14.55 -12.69 8.62
N ILE A 147 15.04 -12.10 7.52
CA ILE A 147 16.19 -11.17 7.56
C ILE A 147 15.84 -9.90 8.33
N TRP A 148 14.65 -9.36 8.12
CA TRP A 148 14.10 -8.25 8.89
C TRP A 148 14.07 -8.59 10.39
N GLY A 149 13.53 -9.74 10.78
CA GLY A 149 13.52 -10.19 12.19
C GLY A 149 14.92 -10.30 12.79
N ILE A 150 15.90 -10.81 12.04
CA ILE A 150 17.31 -10.85 12.46
C ILE A 150 17.83 -9.42 12.72
N ILE A 151 17.58 -8.50 11.78
CA ILE A 151 18.01 -7.10 11.93
C ILE A 151 17.33 -6.45 13.13
N MET A 152 16.07 -6.77 13.41
CA MET A 152 15.36 -6.30 14.61
C MET A 152 16.00 -6.82 15.89
N THR A 153 16.32 -8.11 15.97
CA THR A 153 17.08 -8.65 17.12
C THR A 153 18.44 -7.94 17.26
N LEU A 154 19.09 -7.62 16.14
CA LEU A 154 20.35 -6.87 16.15
C LEU A 154 20.21 -5.43 16.69
N HIS A 155 19.02 -4.81 16.64
CA HIS A 155 18.81 -3.50 17.26
C HIS A 155 19.03 -3.54 18.78
N GLY A 156 18.70 -4.65 19.45
CA GLY A 156 18.90 -4.78 20.88
C GLY A 156 20.36 -4.93 21.31
N VAL A 157 21.29 -5.26 20.40
CA VAL A 157 22.72 -5.45 20.72
C VAL A 157 23.62 -4.30 20.27
N VAL A 158 23.05 -3.22 19.71
CA VAL A 158 23.81 -2.05 19.26
C VAL A 158 24.48 -1.32 20.43
N LYS A 159 25.64 -0.73 20.18
CA LYS A 159 26.47 -0.09 21.23
C LYS A 159 26.72 1.41 20.99
N GLY A 160 26.20 1.96 19.90
CA GLY A 160 26.28 3.40 19.65
C GLY A 160 25.56 3.81 18.37
N PHE A 161 25.67 5.12 18.07
CA PHE A 161 25.00 5.76 16.93
C PHE A 161 25.26 5.05 15.59
N GLY A 162 26.52 4.77 15.24
CA GLY A 162 26.86 4.15 13.96
C GLY A 162 26.25 2.76 13.77
N SER A 163 26.26 1.93 14.82
CA SER A 163 25.62 0.62 14.80
C SER A 163 24.10 0.71 14.69
N LEU A 164 23.47 1.63 15.44
CA LEU A 164 22.03 1.86 15.39
C LEU A 164 21.60 2.37 14.00
N LEU A 165 22.40 3.25 13.40
CA LEU A 165 22.19 3.75 12.04
C LEU A 165 22.23 2.63 11.00
N ALA A 166 23.24 1.76 11.09
CA ALA A 166 23.44 0.66 10.15
C ALA A 166 22.25 -0.33 10.18
N VAL A 167 21.85 -0.78 11.37
CA VAL A 167 20.71 -1.71 11.50
C VAL A 167 19.41 -1.06 11.02
N ARG A 168 19.25 0.27 11.19
CA ARG A 168 18.05 0.99 10.77
C ARG A 168 17.95 1.18 9.26
N ILE A 169 19.07 1.42 8.58
CA ILE A 169 19.13 1.44 7.11
C ILE A 169 18.83 0.05 6.56
N LEU A 170 19.48 -0.99 7.09
CA LEU A 170 19.24 -2.38 6.68
C LEU A 170 17.78 -2.77 6.89
N LEU A 171 17.17 -2.35 8.00
CA LEU A 171 15.76 -2.57 8.25
C LEU A 171 14.89 -2.02 7.12
N GLY A 172 15.12 -0.76 6.72
CA GLY A 172 14.40 -0.14 5.62
C GLY A 172 14.59 -0.86 4.28
N VAL A 173 15.77 -1.44 4.03
CA VAL A 173 16.06 -2.24 2.81
C VAL A 173 15.18 -3.49 2.73
N PHE A 174 15.11 -4.28 3.80
CA PHE A 174 14.40 -5.55 3.79
C PHE A 174 12.89 -5.39 4.02
N GLU A 175 12.47 -4.39 4.78
CA GLU A 175 11.05 -4.13 5.04
C GLU A 175 10.32 -3.53 3.82
N ALA A 176 11.04 -2.82 2.93
CA ALA A 176 10.48 -2.17 1.73
C ALA A 176 9.65 -3.11 0.84
N GLY A 177 10.08 -4.37 0.73
CA GLY A 177 9.46 -5.34 -0.16
C GLY A 177 8.19 -6.00 0.37
N PHE A 178 7.95 -5.91 1.67
CA PHE A 178 6.91 -6.72 2.32
C PHE A 178 5.50 -6.27 1.90
N TYR A 179 5.17 -4.99 2.08
CA TYR A 179 3.84 -4.47 1.77
C TYR A 179 3.44 -4.61 0.29
N PRO A 180 4.22 -4.12 -0.69
CA PRO A 180 3.87 -4.29 -2.10
C PRO A 180 3.87 -5.77 -2.51
N GLY A 181 4.75 -6.59 -1.91
CA GLY A 181 4.80 -8.02 -2.17
C GLY A 181 3.59 -8.79 -1.61
N ALA A 182 3.08 -8.41 -0.44
CA ALA A 182 1.86 -8.95 0.13
C ALA A 182 0.62 -8.59 -0.72
N VAL A 183 0.53 -7.34 -1.17
CA VAL A 183 -0.52 -6.89 -2.10
C VAL A 183 -0.43 -7.66 -3.42
N TYR A 184 0.78 -7.83 -3.96
CA TYR A 184 1.01 -8.60 -5.18
C TYR A 184 0.60 -10.07 -5.01
N LEU A 185 0.95 -10.70 -3.90
CA LEU A 185 0.53 -12.07 -3.59
C LEU A 185 -0.99 -12.21 -3.58
N CYS A 186 -1.70 -11.30 -2.92
CA CYS A 186 -3.17 -11.27 -2.94
C CYS A 186 -3.75 -11.20 -4.37
N THR A 187 -3.03 -10.60 -5.32
CA THR A 187 -3.50 -10.51 -6.71
C THR A 187 -3.55 -11.87 -7.42
N PHE A 188 -2.83 -12.90 -6.96
CA PHE A 188 -2.91 -14.26 -7.52
C PHE A 188 -4.18 -14.99 -7.12
N TRP A 189 -4.77 -14.60 -5.98
CA TRP A 189 -5.87 -15.32 -5.37
C TRP A 189 -7.24 -14.65 -5.57
N TYR A 190 -7.24 -13.32 -5.73
CA TYR A 190 -8.47 -12.53 -5.77
C TYR A 190 -8.68 -11.76 -7.08
N MET A 191 -9.95 -11.71 -7.49
CA MET A 191 -10.43 -10.77 -8.51
C MET A 191 -10.30 -9.31 -8.02
N PRO A 192 -10.12 -8.32 -8.91
CA PRO A 192 -9.98 -6.91 -8.51
C PRO A 192 -11.11 -6.38 -7.62
N LYS A 193 -12.35 -6.82 -7.87
CA LYS A 193 -13.53 -6.45 -7.06
C LYS A 193 -13.44 -6.91 -5.60
N ASP A 194 -12.78 -8.04 -5.38
CA ASP A 194 -12.67 -8.67 -4.07
C ASP A 194 -11.39 -8.26 -3.33
N LEU A 195 -10.33 -7.95 -4.08
CA LEU A 195 -8.99 -7.66 -3.57
C LEU A 195 -8.96 -6.49 -2.56
N ALA A 196 -9.66 -5.40 -2.85
CA ALA A 196 -9.63 -4.19 -2.02
C ALA A 196 -10.09 -4.45 -0.57
N THR A 197 -11.16 -5.21 -0.38
CA THR A 197 -11.68 -5.56 0.95
C THR A 197 -10.68 -6.40 1.75
N ARG A 198 -9.95 -7.31 1.10
CA ARG A 198 -8.97 -8.18 1.79
C ARG A 198 -7.71 -7.42 2.16
N ILE A 199 -7.28 -6.49 1.30
CA ILE A 199 -6.20 -5.55 1.62
C ILE A 199 -6.59 -4.71 2.85
N ALA A 200 -7.82 -4.22 2.90
CA ALA A 200 -8.30 -3.45 4.04
C ALA A 200 -8.25 -4.24 5.36
N TYR A 201 -8.62 -5.54 5.36
CA TYR A 201 -8.60 -6.36 6.58
C TYR A 201 -7.23 -6.45 7.25
N PHE A 202 -6.18 -6.76 6.50
CA PHE A 202 -4.85 -6.78 7.11
C PHE A 202 -4.33 -5.36 7.32
N TYR A 203 -4.67 -4.38 6.48
CA TYR A 203 -4.27 -3.00 6.69
C TYR A 203 -4.78 -2.44 8.03
N CYS A 204 -5.98 -2.82 8.47
CA CYS A 204 -6.52 -2.46 9.79
C CYS A 204 -5.61 -2.89 10.95
N THR A 205 -4.77 -3.91 10.79
CA THR A 205 -3.81 -4.31 11.83
C THR A 205 -2.71 -3.27 12.06
N SER A 206 -2.41 -2.41 11.07
CA SER A 206 -1.48 -1.29 11.29
C SER A 206 -2.00 -0.32 12.34
N ALA A 207 -3.32 -0.08 12.42
CA ALA A 207 -3.91 0.75 13.46
C ALA A 207 -3.83 0.05 14.83
N LEU A 208 -4.12 -1.26 14.87
CA LEU A 208 -4.01 -2.07 16.09
C LEU A 208 -2.57 -2.11 16.63
N SER A 209 -1.56 -2.08 15.76
CA SER A 209 -0.16 -2.10 16.18
C SER A 209 0.20 -1.01 17.18
N GLY A 210 -0.38 0.20 17.05
CA GLY A 210 -0.07 1.29 17.97
C GLY A 210 -0.46 0.94 19.41
N ALA A 211 -1.65 0.36 19.57
CA ALA A 211 -2.15 -0.09 20.86
C ALA A 211 -1.33 -1.25 21.43
N PHE A 212 -1.03 -2.27 20.62
CA PHE A 212 -0.24 -3.42 21.09
C PHE A 212 1.22 -3.07 21.36
N SER A 213 1.83 -2.16 20.60
CA SER A 213 3.24 -1.76 20.77
C SER A 213 3.49 -1.13 22.14
N GLY A 214 2.64 -0.18 22.57
CA GLY A 214 2.77 0.41 23.90
C GLY A 214 2.59 -0.62 25.02
N LEU A 215 1.61 -1.52 24.88
CA LEU A 215 1.35 -2.57 25.88
C LEU A 215 2.49 -3.59 25.98
N LEU A 216 3.01 -4.07 24.84
CA LEU A 216 4.12 -5.02 24.79
C LEU A 216 5.41 -4.39 25.33
N ALA A 217 5.70 -3.15 24.92
CA ALA A 217 6.83 -2.40 25.45
C ALA A 217 6.75 -2.25 26.97
N ALA A 218 5.58 -1.91 27.53
CA ALA A 218 5.37 -1.78 28.97
C ALA A 218 5.61 -3.08 29.75
N GLY A 219 5.24 -4.22 29.16
CA GLY A 219 5.50 -5.54 29.74
C GLY A 219 6.97 -5.94 29.65
N ILE A 220 7.59 -5.76 28.47
CA ILE A 220 8.97 -6.18 28.21
C ILE A 220 9.98 -5.27 28.91
N ALA A 221 9.68 -3.98 29.06
CA ALA A 221 10.55 -3.03 29.77
C ALA A 221 10.80 -3.43 31.24
N GLN A 222 9.94 -4.25 31.85
CA GLN A 222 10.15 -4.79 33.19
C GLN A 222 11.31 -5.80 33.27
N MET A 223 11.88 -6.21 32.14
CA MET A 223 13.07 -7.06 32.07
C MET A 223 14.38 -6.26 32.20
N ASP A 224 14.31 -5.00 32.62
CA ASP A 224 15.50 -4.20 32.89
C ASP A 224 16.44 -4.90 33.89
N GLY A 225 17.73 -4.99 33.53
CA GLY A 225 18.75 -5.68 34.30
C GLY A 225 18.81 -7.20 34.08
N VAL A 226 17.84 -7.81 33.39
CA VAL A 226 17.89 -9.24 33.05
C VAL A 226 19.01 -9.50 32.06
N GLY A 227 19.92 -10.42 32.40
CA GLY A 227 21.08 -10.74 31.56
C GLY A 227 22.11 -9.62 31.42
N GLY A 228 22.04 -8.58 32.27
CA GLY A 228 22.90 -7.40 32.18
C GLY A 228 22.55 -6.44 31.04
N TYR A 229 21.36 -6.58 30.46
CA TYR A 229 20.85 -5.70 29.41
C TYR A 229 19.75 -4.79 29.95
N GLU A 230 19.69 -3.60 29.36
CA GLU A 230 18.72 -2.55 29.63
C GLU A 230 17.35 -2.92 29.02
N GLY A 231 16.25 -2.51 29.66
CA GLY A 231 14.89 -2.89 29.29
C GLY A 231 14.53 -2.63 27.81
N TRP A 232 15.03 -1.54 27.22
CA TRP A 232 14.77 -1.21 25.81
C TRP A 232 15.38 -2.22 24.82
N ARG A 233 16.49 -2.87 25.19
CA ARG A 233 17.14 -3.87 24.32
C ARG A 233 16.27 -5.12 24.18
N TRP A 234 15.61 -5.51 25.28
CA TRP A 234 14.73 -6.67 25.30
C TRP A 234 13.50 -6.49 24.41
N ILE A 235 12.98 -5.26 24.26
CA ILE A 235 11.89 -4.95 23.32
C ILE A 235 12.28 -5.41 21.91
N PHE A 236 13.47 -5.02 21.44
CA PHE A 236 13.96 -5.40 20.11
C PHE A 236 14.34 -6.88 19.99
N ILE A 237 14.95 -7.46 21.03
CA ILE A 237 15.38 -8.85 21.01
C ILE A 237 14.17 -9.79 20.93
N LEU A 238 13.20 -9.63 21.82
CA LEU A 238 12.04 -10.53 21.89
C LEU A 238 11.13 -10.38 20.68
N GLU A 239 10.83 -9.15 20.27
CA GLU A 239 10.00 -8.91 19.09
C GLU A 239 10.72 -9.38 17.82
N GLY A 240 12.02 -9.12 17.67
CA GLY A 240 12.82 -9.63 16.56
C GLY A 240 12.85 -11.17 16.49
N LEU A 241 13.01 -11.85 17.64
CA LEU A 241 12.97 -13.32 17.70
C LEU A 241 11.60 -13.87 17.29
N ALA A 242 10.50 -13.25 17.76
CA ALA A 242 9.16 -13.61 17.32
C ALA A 242 8.98 -13.40 15.80
N THR A 243 9.51 -12.32 15.25
CA THR A 243 9.51 -12.04 13.80
C THR A 243 10.30 -13.08 13.01
N ILE A 244 11.46 -13.54 13.51
CA ILE A 244 12.24 -14.62 12.88
C ILE A 244 11.42 -15.91 12.83
N VAL A 245 10.80 -16.29 13.95
CA VAL A 245 9.96 -17.50 14.01
C VAL A 245 8.82 -17.40 13.00
N LEU A 246 8.16 -16.25 12.90
CA LEU A 246 7.09 -16.03 11.93
C LEU A 246 7.59 -15.99 10.48
N GLY A 247 8.77 -15.43 10.24
CA GLY A 247 9.44 -15.48 8.93
C GLY A 247 9.73 -16.90 8.49
N ILE A 248 10.23 -17.74 9.39
CA ILE A 248 10.44 -19.18 9.14
C ILE A 248 9.09 -19.89 8.93
N MET A 249 8.06 -19.54 9.70
CA MET A 249 6.72 -20.10 9.51
C MET A 249 6.10 -19.69 8.16
N CYS A 250 6.48 -18.56 7.56
CA CYS A 250 5.99 -18.16 6.24
C CYS A 250 6.35 -19.17 5.14
N TYR A 251 7.51 -19.83 5.23
CA TYR A 251 7.88 -20.86 4.24
C TYR A 251 6.93 -22.07 4.25
N PHE A 252 6.22 -22.30 5.35
CA PHE A 252 5.30 -23.43 5.51
C PHE A 252 3.83 -23.02 5.46
N LEU A 253 3.49 -21.84 5.98
CA LEU A 253 2.11 -21.37 6.15
C LEU A 253 1.67 -20.40 5.04
N LEU A 254 2.59 -19.63 4.44
CA LEU A 254 2.22 -18.68 3.40
C LEU A 254 1.92 -19.45 2.12
N ILE A 255 0.73 -19.21 1.57
CA ILE A 255 0.32 -19.82 0.31
C ILE A 255 1.03 -19.13 -0.85
N ASP A 256 1.55 -19.93 -1.79
CA ASP A 256 2.25 -19.45 -2.98
C ASP A 256 1.24 -19.05 -4.07
N SER A 257 1.11 -19.87 -5.10
CA SER A 257 0.18 -19.72 -6.22
C SER A 257 -0.87 -20.84 -6.20
N PRO A 258 -2.01 -20.65 -6.88
CA PRO A 258 -3.00 -21.71 -7.07
C PRO A 258 -2.39 -23.01 -7.63
N ALA A 259 -1.53 -22.90 -8.64
CA ALA A 259 -0.84 -24.03 -9.29
C ALA A 259 -0.03 -24.89 -8.31
N LEU A 260 0.58 -24.27 -7.28
CA LEU A 260 1.43 -24.97 -6.31
C LEU A 260 0.65 -25.49 -5.08
N SER A 261 -0.68 -25.33 -5.06
CA SER A 261 -1.51 -25.52 -3.86
C SER A 261 -2.33 -26.82 -3.84
N GLY A 262 -1.87 -27.86 -4.54
CA GLY A 262 -2.52 -29.18 -4.61
C GLY A 262 -2.64 -29.94 -3.27
N LYS A 263 -1.99 -29.49 -2.20
CA LYS A 263 -2.10 -30.13 -0.87
C LYS A 263 -3.45 -29.87 -0.18
N TRP A 264 -4.16 -28.81 -0.56
CA TRP A 264 -5.38 -28.39 0.14
C TRP A 264 -6.51 -27.88 -0.76
N LEU A 265 -6.23 -27.68 -2.05
CA LEU A 265 -7.22 -27.44 -3.09
C LEU A 265 -7.44 -28.71 -3.91
N THR A 266 -8.67 -28.94 -4.35
CA THR A 266 -8.94 -29.98 -5.36
C THR A 266 -8.50 -29.50 -6.75
N PRO A 267 -8.29 -30.41 -7.72
CA PRO A 267 -7.93 -30.04 -9.09
C PRO A 267 -8.92 -29.05 -9.73
N ASP A 268 -10.22 -29.23 -9.49
CA ASP A 268 -11.27 -28.34 -9.98
C ASP A 268 -11.18 -26.94 -9.34
N GLU A 269 -10.85 -26.85 -8.06
CA GLU A 269 -10.67 -25.57 -7.37
C GLU A 269 -9.42 -24.83 -7.87
N ILE A 270 -8.35 -25.56 -8.18
CA ILE A 270 -7.14 -25.00 -8.80
C ILE A 270 -7.46 -24.50 -10.21
N ARG A 271 -8.12 -25.31 -11.04
CA ARG A 271 -8.56 -24.93 -12.38
C ARG A 271 -9.41 -23.66 -12.33
N PHE A 272 -10.36 -23.58 -11.40
CA PHE A 272 -11.18 -22.38 -11.22
C PHE A 272 -10.33 -21.13 -10.92
N LEU A 273 -9.37 -21.22 -9.99
CA LEU A 273 -8.52 -20.08 -9.61
C LEU A 273 -7.52 -19.68 -10.72
N GLU A 274 -6.99 -20.65 -11.46
CA GLU A 274 -6.13 -20.40 -12.62
C GLU A 274 -6.92 -19.73 -13.75
N LEU A 275 -8.11 -20.22 -14.05
CA LEU A 275 -9.02 -19.58 -15.02
C LEU A 275 -9.41 -18.17 -14.55
N GLN A 276 -9.68 -17.97 -13.27
CA GLN A 276 -9.95 -16.64 -12.72
C GLN A 276 -8.77 -15.69 -12.94
N SER A 277 -7.53 -16.16 -12.72
CA SER A 277 -6.31 -15.38 -12.98
C SER A 277 -6.11 -15.10 -14.47
N PHE A 278 -6.38 -16.09 -15.34
CA PHE A 278 -6.31 -15.96 -16.78
C PHE A 278 -7.34 -14.94 -17.30
N ILE A 279 -8.60 -15.03 -16.86
CA ILE A 279 -9.67 -14.06 -17.16
C ILE A 279 -9.28 -12.66 -16.69
N LYS A 280 -8.75 -12.53 -15.46
CA LYS A 280 -8.28 -11.25 -14.91
C LYS A 280 -7.19 -10.60 -15.77
N GLN A 281 -6.35 -11.41 -16.41
CA GLN A 281 -5.27 -10.95 -17.30
C GLN A 281 -5.75 -10.70 -18.74
N GLY A 282 -7.02 -10.99 -19.06
CA GLY A 282 -7.56 -10.92 -20.43
C GLY A 282 -7.18 -12.14 -21.29
N GLY A 283 -6.66 -13.22 -20.72
CA GLY A 283 -6.24 -14.40 -21.45
C GLY A 283 -4.95 -14.21 -22.25
N ARG A 284 -4.81 -14.86 -23.42
CA ARG A 284 -3.66 -14.71 -24.33
C ARG A 284 -3.62 -13.37 -25.08
N PHE A 285 -4.14 -12.29 -24.49
CA PHE A 285 -3.77 -10.93 -24.93
C PHE A 285 -2.28 -10.63 -24.72
N SER A 286 -1.55 -11.51 -24.03
CA SER A 286 -0.08 -11.54 -24.02
C SER A 286 0.45 -12.49 -25.09
N GLN A 287 0.44 -12.04 -26.35
CA GLN A 287 1.61 -12.31 -27.18
C GLN A 287 2.79 -11.72 -26.42
N GLU A 288 3.64 -12.57 -25.87
CA GLU A 288 4.95 -12.23 -25.30
C GLU A 288 5.95 -11.77 -26.40
N SER A 289 5.44 -11.17 -27.48
CA SER A 289 6.18 -10.86 -28.70
C SER A 289 5.99 -9.42 -29.17
N ASP A 290 5.69 -8.50 -28.26
CA ASP A 290 6.08 -7.10 -28.41
C ASP A 290 6.26 -6.51 -27.00
N GLU A 291 7.53 -6.29 -26.67
CA GLU A 291 8.08 -5.61 -25.52
C GLU A 291 7.06 -5.02 -24.52
N LYS A 292 7.13 -5.46 -23.26
CA LYS A 292 6.73 -4.67 -22.08
C LYS A 292 7.59 -3.39 -22.01
N LYS A 293 7.48 -2.50 -23.00
CA LYS A 293 7.92 -1.13 -22.84
C LYS A 293 6.99 -0.57 -21.80
N PHE A 294 7.56 -0.35 -20.62
CA PHE A 294 7.11 0.67 -19.71
C PHE A 294 6.47 1.80 -20.51
N ASP A 295 5.14 1.96 -20.42
CA ASP A 295 4.44 2.95 -21.23
C ASP A 295 4.79 4.34 -20.68
N TRP A 296 5.86 4.90 -21.23
CA TRP A 296 6.39 6.20 -20.86
C TRP A 296 5.33 7.29 -21.05
N HIS A 297 4.36 7.08 -21.94
CA HIS A 297 3.22 7.97 -22.09
C HIS A 297 2.34 7.98 -20.83
N ASP A 298 1.96 6.81 -20.33
CA ASP A 298 1.16 6.67 -19.10
C ASP A 298 1.91 7.22 -17.88
N MET A 299 3.22 6.99 -17.77
CA MET A 299 4.03 7.61 -16.70
C MET A 299 4.08 9.14 -16.83
N LYS A 300 4.36 9.67 -18.03
CA LYS A 300 4.38 11.12 -18.24
C LYS A 300 3.03 11.75 -17.90
N MET A 301 1.92 11.09 -18.25
CA MET A 301 0.58 11.54 -17.90
C MET A 301 0.36 11.60 -16.39
N ILE A 302 0.84 10.60 -15.64
CA ILE A 302 0.80 10.58 -14.19
C ILE A 302 1.69 11.69 -13.59
N LEU A 303 2.93 11.80 -14.03
CA LEU A 303 3.88 12.80 -13.54
C LEU A 303 3.48 14.24 -13.89
N CYS A 304 2.65 14.45 -14.90
CA CYS A 304 2.06 15.75 -15.25
C CYS A 304 0.66 15.97 -14.66
N ASN A 305 0.09 15.02 -13.93
CA ASN A 305 -1.24 15.16 -13.34
C ASN A 305 -1.18 15.93 -12.02
N TRP A 306 -1.35 17.25 -12.09
CA TRP A 306 -1.30 18.13 -10.92
C TRP A 306 -2.32 17.78 -9.82
N ARG A 307 -3.48 17.20 -10.16
CA ARG A 307 -4.48 16.75 -9.15
C ARG A 307 -3.98 15.56 -8.35
N LEU A 308 -3.17 14.72 -8.97
CA LEU A 308 -2.52 13.61 -8.28
C LEU A 308 -1.52 14.11 -7.25
N TYR A 309 -0.76 15.18 -7.53
CA TYR A 309 0.13 15.80 -6.54
C TYR A 309 -0.63 16.37 -5.34
N LEU A 310 -1.85 16.89 -5.54
CA LEU A 310 -2.68 17.32 -4.42
C LEU A 310 -3.12 16.14 -3.54
N GLN A 311 -3.47 15.01 -4.14
CA GLN A 311 -3.77 13.78 -3.38
C GLN A 311 -2.52 13.24 -2.68
N ALA A 312 -1.37 13.28 -3.35
CA ALA A 312 -0.08 12.89 -2.80
C ALA A 312 0.30 13.76 -1.60
N TYR A 313 0.02 15.06 -1.68
CA TYR A 313 0.24 16.00 -0.57
C TYR A 313 -0.63 15.66 0.64
N ILE A 314 -1.92 15.33 0.45
CA ILE A 314 -2.79 14.89 1.55
C ILE A 314 -2.20 13.64 2.23
N LEU A 315 -1.71 12.68 1.44
CA LEU A 315 -1.06 11.46 1.95
C LEU A 315 0.27 11.75 2.66
N LEU A 316 1.03 12.74 2.19
CA LEU A 316 2.25 13.20 2.84
C LEU A 316 1.95 13.85 4.20
N CYS A 317 0.96 14.75 4.27
CA CYS A 317 0.52 15.39 5.51
C CYS A 317 0.12 14.35 6.56
N ILE A 318 -0.70 13.37 6.17
CA ILE A 318 -1.16 12.36 7.12
C ILE A 318 -0.05 11.42 7.54
N SER A 319 0.86 11.05 6.63
CA SER A 319 2.00 10.20 6.96
C SER A 319 2.96 10.91 7.92
N ALA A 320 3.21 12.22 7.71
CA ALA A 320 4.02 13.03 8.61
C ALA A 320 3.42 13.10 10.02
N CYS A 321 2.12 13.40 10.13
CA CYS A 321 1.42 13.40 11.41
C CYS A 321 1.42 12.00 12.06
N SER A 322 1.14 10.94 11.28
CA SER A 322 1.06 9.57 11.78
C SER A 322 2.39 9.08 12.33
N TYR A 323 3.49 9.21 11.57
CA TYR A 323 4.81 8.80 12.03
C TYR A 323 5.36 9.71 13.12
N GLY A 324 5.16 11.03 13.00
CA GLY A 324 5.54 11.98 14.04
C GLY A 324 4.89 11.63 15.37
N THR A 325 3.57 11.45 15.40
CA THR A 325 2.86 10.99 16.60
C THR A 325 3.32 9.60 17.03
N LYS A 326 3.52 8.64 16.11
CA LYS A 326 3.94 7.28 16.47
C LYS A 326 5.30 7.22 17.17
N PHE A 327 6.26 8.04 16.75
CA PHE A 327 7.60 8.04 17.36
C PHE A 327 7.68 8.84 18.66
N THR A 328 6.78 9.79 18.90
CA THR A 328 6.89 10.74 20.03
C THR A 328 5.75 10.69 21.02
N LEU A 329 4.63 10.03 20.72
CA LEU A 329 3.49 9.96 21.63
C LEU A 329 3.86 9.42 23.03
N PRO A 330 4.66 8.35 23.18
CA PRO A 330 5.10 7.91 24.51
C PRO A 330 5.92 8.99 25.25
N SER A 331 6.76 9.74 24.52
CA SER A 331 7.56 10.85 25.08
C SER A 331 6.69 12.04 25.48
N ILE A 332 5.68 12.38 24.67
CA ILE A 332 4.70 13.44 24.96
C ILE A 332 3.91 13.08 26.22
N VAL A 333 3.41 11.85 26.31
CA VAL A 333 2.64 11.40 27.48
C VAL A 333 3.53 11.32 28.72
N LYS A 334 4.78 10.85 28.62
CA LYS A 334 5.74 10.90 29.73
C LYS A 334 5.96 12.34 30.21
N ALA A 335 6.07 13.29 29.29
CA ALA A 335 6.20 14.71 29.61
C ALA A 335 4.97 15.33 30.30
N MET A 336 3.79 14.68 30.24
CA MET A 336 2.59 15.09 30.98
C MET A 336 2.64 14.69 32.47
N GLY A 337 3.68 13.97 32.91
CA GLY A 337 3.88 13.54 34.30
C GLY A 337 3.61 12.07 34.57
N PHE A 338 3.40 11.25 33.53
CA PHE A 338 3.25 9.80 33.66
C PHE A 338 4.62 9.12 33.77
N THR A 339 4.70 8.02 34.55
CA THR A 339 5.88 7.14 34.58
C THR A 339 6.06 6.41 33.25
N ASN A 340 7.26 5.87 32.95
CA ASN A 340 7.55 5.17 31.68
C ASN A 340 6.47 4.16 31.28
N THR A 341 6.20 3.19 32.15
CA THR A 341 5.19 2.14 31.93
C THR A 341 3.79 2.73 31.76
N ASN A 342 3.40 3.69 32.60
CA ASN A 342 2.08 4.32 32.48
C ASN A 342 1.96 5.16 31.20
N ALA A 343 3.04 5.82 30.77
CA ALA A 343 3.05 6.61 29.55
C ALA A 343 2.83 5.73 28.31
N GLN A 344 3.46 4.55 28.25
CA GLN A 344 3.25 3.57 27.20
C GLN A 344 1.81 3.04 27.20
N LEU A 345 1.28 2.68 28.38
CA LEU A 345 -0.10 2.23 28.53
C LEU A 345 -1.12 3.31 28.12
N MET A 346 -0.84 4.57 28.42
CA MET A 346 -1.69 5.70 28.05
C MET A 346 -1.64 6.03 26.54
N THR A 347 -0.74 5.43 25.76
CA THR A 347 -0.83 5.51 24.29
C THR A 347 -1.92 4.59 23.72
N VAL A 348 -2.26 3.52 24.44
CA VAL A 348 -3.20 2.48 23.99
C VAL A 348 -4.59 3.04 23.67
N PRO A 349 -5.24 3.85 24.56
CA PRO A 349 -6.59 4.36 24.28
C PRO A 349 -6.63 5.31 23.08
N ALA A 350 -5.57 6.11 22.88
CA ALA A 350 -5.47 7.02 21.73
C ALA A 350 -5.45 6.24 20.41
N TYR A 351 -4.68 5.16 20.33
CA TYR A 351 -4.64 4.30 19.15
C TYR A 351 -5.93 3.51 18.94
N ILE A 352 -6.55 2.99 20.01
CA ILE A 352 -7.85 2.31 19.91
C ILE A 352 -8.92 3.28 19.36
N ALA A 353 -8.99 4.51 19.87
CA ALA A 353 -9.91 5.52 19.39
C ALA A 353 -9.69 5.84 17.90
N GLY A 354 -8.43 5.97 17.47
CA GLY A 354 -8.07 6.11 16.05
C GLY A 354 -8.44 4.90 15.19
N GLY A 355 -8.27 3.69 15.69
CA GLY A 355 -8.68 2.47 15.01
C GLY A 355 -10.20 2.39 14.81
N ILE A 356 -10.97 2.67 15.86
CA ILE A 356 -12.43 2.74 15.81
C ILE A 356 -12.90 3.82 14.84
N SER A 357 -12.29 5.01 14.89
CA SER A 357 -12.65 6.11 13.98
C SER A 357 -12.40 5.72 12.53
N SER A 358 -11.27 5.07 12.21
CA SER A 358 -10.94 4.62 10.85
C SER A 358 -12.01 3.69 10.28
N VAL A 359 -12.46 2.70 11.07
CA VAL A 359 -13.51 1.76 10.65
C VAL A 359 -14.86 2.47 10.48
N CYS A 360 -15.24 3.35 11.41
CA CYS A 360 -16.48 4.10 11.33
C CYS A 360 -16.52 5.01 10.10
N PHE A 361 -15.48 5.83 9.89
CA PHE A 361 -15.40 6.72 8.74
C PHE A 361 -15.37 5.97 7.41
N ALA A 362 -14.67 4.83 7.33
CA ALA A 362 -14.65 4.01 6.13
C ALA A 362 -16.06 3.48 5.78
N LYS A 363 -16.77 2.89 6.75
CA LYS A 363 -18.14 2.38 6.54
C LYS A 363 -19.11 3.47 6.08
N VAL A 364 -19.04 4.64 6.72
CA VAL A 364 -19.91 5.76 6.38
C VAL A 364 -19.52 6.34 5.01
N SER A 365 -18.22 6.43 4.67
CA SER A 365 -17.75 6.87 3.36
C SER A 365 -18.25 5.98 2.22
N ASP A 366 -18.23 4.66 2.43
CA ASP A 366 -18.72 3.71 1.44
C ASP A 366 -20.24 3.80 1.26
N HIS A 367 -21.00 4.12 2.32
CA HIS A 367 -22.44 4.31 2.23
C HIS A 367 -22.85 5.56 1.43
N PHE A 368 -22.14 6.68 1.62
CA PHE A 368 -22.46 7.94 0.95
C PHE A 368 -21.85 8.07 -0.46
N HIS A 369 -20.93 7.18 -0.85
CA HIS A 369 -20.17 7.25 -2.11
C HIS A 369 -19.50 8.62 -2.38
N TRP A 370 -19.26 9.38 -1.31
CA TRP A 370 -18.62 10.69 -1.32
C TRP A 370 -17.36 10.59 -0.45
N ARG A 371 -16.19 10.94 -1.00
CA ARG A 371 -14.88 10.72 -0.37
C ARG A 371 -14.36 11.97 0.32
N MET A 372 -14.53 13.17 -0.24
CA MET A 372 -14.00 14.41 0.34
C MET A 372 -14.34 14.62 1.82
N PRO A 373 -15.61 14.50 2.31
CA PRO A 373 -15.93 14.78 3.70
C PRO A 373 -15.16 13.89 4.68
N PHE A 374 -14.87 12.65 4.28
CA PHE A 374 -14.16 11.66 5.07
C PHE A 374 -12.63 11.84 5.04
N VAL A 375 -12.14 12.82 4.26
CA VAL A 375 -10.77 13.32 4.30
C VAL A 375 -10.71 14.65 5.05
N ALA A 376 -11.62 15.58 4.73
CA ALA A 376 -11.62 16.93 5.27
C ALA A 376 -12.02 16.99 6.76
N ILE A 377 -13.03 16.22 7.19
CA ILE A 377 -13.47 16.21 8.59
C ILE A 377 -12.37 15.67 9.50
N PRO A 378 -11.74 14.50 9.24
CA PRO A 378 -10.64 14.03 10.08
C PRO A 378 -9.43 14.97 10.07
N MET A 379 -9.09 15.60 8.94
CA MET A 379 -8.06 16.64 8.87
C MET A 379 -8.40 17.86 9.74
N ALA A 380 -9.67 18.25 9.80
CA ALA A 380 -10.14 19.29 10.72
C ALA A 380 -9.97 18.87 12.18
N LEU A 381 -10.26 17.60 12.54
CA LEU A 381 -10.05 17.09 13.89
C LEU A 381 -8.57 17.12 14.29
N ILE A 382 -7.65 16.82 13.37
CA ILE A 382 -6.20 16.98 13.58
C ILE A 382 -5.88 18.45 13.89
N ALA A 383 -6.35 19.37 13.06
CA ALA A 383 -6.11 20.80 13.24
C ALA A 383 -6.68 21.30 14.58
N ILE A 384 -7.90 20.90 14.95
CA ILE A 384 -8.55 21.27 16.22
C ILE A 384 -7.75 20.70 17.40
N GLY A 385 -7.40 19.42 17.39
CA GLY A 385 -6.66 18.78 18.48
C GLY A 385 -5.30 19.45 18.72
N TYR A 386 -4.52 19.68 17.67
CA TYR A 386 -3.25 20.39 17.81
C TYR A 386 -3.42 21.89 18.12
N SER A 387 -4.53 22.53 17.71
CA SER A 387 -4.84 23.92 18.11
C SER A 387 -5.08 24.04 19.61
N VAL A 388 -5.75 23.07 20.22
CA VAL A 388 -5.94 23.01 21.67
C VAL A 388 -4.60 22.86 22.39
N VAL A 389 -3.75 21.94 21.94
CA VAL A 389 -2.40 21.74 22.50
C VAL A 389 -1.53 23.01 22.36
N MET A 390 -1.60 23.68 21.21
CA MET A 390 -0.92 24.95 20.98
C MET A 390 -1.47 26.09 21.85
N GLY A 391 -2.78 26.09 22.12
CA GLY A 391 -3.43 27.02 23.06
C GLY A 391 -2.86 26.92 24.47
N PHE A 392 -2.47 25.71 24.90
CA PHE A 392 -1.76 25.48 26.16
C PHE A 392 -0.25 25.77 26.09
N ARG A 393 0.23 26.33 24.98
CA ARG A 393 1.66 26.53 24.70
C ARG A 393 2.47 25.24 24.84
N GLY A 394 1.86 24.11 24.49
CA GLY A 394 2.47 22.78 24.59
C GLY A 394 2.68 22.30 26.03
N ASP A 395 2.24 23.05 27.04
CA ASP A 395 2.32 22.64 28.44
C ASP A 395 1.05 21.92 28.85
N MET A 396 1.14 20.58 28.89
CA MET A 396 0.03 19.68 29.20
C MET A 396 0.14 19.11 30.62
N THR A 397 0.74 19.87 31.55
CA THR A 397 0.85 19.48 32.97
C THR A 397 -0.25 20.12 33.82
N GLY A 398 -0.47 19.59 35.03
CA GLY A 398 -1.42 20.16 36.01
C GLY A 398 -2.88 20.11 35.53
N SER A 399 -3.54 21.28 35.50
CA SER A 399 -4.94 21.40 35.05
C SER A 399 -5.13 21.11 33.56
N HIS A 400 -4.05 21.12 32.76
CA HIS A 400 -4.10 20.87 31.33
C HIS A 400 -3.92 19.41 30.94
N THR A 401 -3.59 18.51 31.88
CA THR A 401 -3.34 17.08 31.59
C THR A 401 -4.55 16.40 30.94
N GLY A 402 -5.75 16.57 31.52
CA GLY A 402 -6.98 15.97 30.98
C GLY A 402 -7.34 16.51 29.59
N PRO A 403 -7.50 17.84 29.42
CA PRO A 403 -7.78 18.45 28.12
C PRO A 403 -6.71 18.17 27.05
N GLY A 404 -5.42 18.20 27.43
CA GLY A 404 -4.31 17.89 26.53
C GLY A 404 -4.33 16.44 26.07
N TYR A 405 -4.59 15.50 26.99
CA TYR A 405 -4.72 14.08 26.63
C TYR A 405 -5.91 13.84 25.71
N PHE A 406 -7.07 14.44 26.00
CA PHE A 406 -8.23 14.38 25.11
C PHE A 406 -7.92 14.93 23.72
N ALA A 407 -7.16 16.03 23.64
CA ALA A 407 -6.72 16.58 22.36
C ALA A 407 -5.82 15.60 21.58
N LEU A 408 -4.90 14.88 22.24
CA LEU A 408 -4.09 13.82 21.61
C LEU A 408 -4.93 12.62 21.12
N VAL A 409 -5.97 12.25 21.87
CA VAL A 409 -6.93 11.23 21.42
C VAL A 409 -7.68 11.72 20.19
N LEU A 410 -8.10 12.99 20.17
CA LEU A 410 -8.79 13.62 19.06
C LEU A 410 -7.93 13.67 17.78
N THR A 411 -6.63 13.97 17.91
CA THR A 411 -5.72 13.93 16.76
C THR A 411 -5.58 12.52 16.22
N CYS A 412 -5.50 11.49 17.07
CA CYS A 412 -5.49 10.09 16.63
C CYS A 412 -6.79 9.70 15.91
N ILE A 413 -7.96 10.15 16.41
CA ILE A 413 -9.26 9.98 15.73
C ILE A 413 -9.23 10.58 14.32
N GLY A 414 -8.53 11.71 14.14
CA GLY A 414 -8.35 12.35 12.84
C GLY A 414 -7.31 11.69 11.93
N ILE A 415 -6.23 11.13 12.48
CA ILE A 415 -5.10 10.61 11.69
C ILE A 415 -5.46 9.34 10.90
N TYR A 416 -6.02 8.35 11.57
CA TYR A 416 -6.18 7.00 10.99
C TYR A 416 -7.25 6.86 9.88
N PRO A 417 -8.34 7.64 9.83
CA PRO A 417 -9.31 7.59 8.74
C PRO A 417 -8.79 8.11 7.39
N VAL A 418 -7.85 9.05 7.38
CA VAL A 418 -7.51 9.79 6.15
C VAL A 418 -6.74 8.94 5.15
N GLN A 419 -5.81 8.10 5.62
CA GLN A 419 -4.98 7.27 4.76
C GLN A 419 -5.80 6.32 3.86
N PRO A 420 -6.76 5.52 4.37
CA PRO A 420 -7.60 4.68 3.50
C PRO A 420 -8.54 5.52 2.62
N ALA A 421 -9.14 6.59 3.15
CA ALA A 421 -10.04 7.45 2.38
C ALA A 421 -9.31 8.14 1.20
N GLY A 422 -8.12 8.71 1.45
CA GLY A 422 -7.28 9.35 0.44
C GLY A 422 -6.78 8.37 -0.62
N SER A 423 -6.36 7.17 -0.20
CA SER A 423 -5.93 6.11 -1.13
C SER A 423 -7.07 5.66 -2.06
N SER A 424 -8.27 5.47 -1.52
CA SER A 424 -9.46 5.15 -2.33
C SER A 424 -9.83 6.31 -3.26
N TRP A 425 -9.78 7.55 -2.78
CA TRP A 425 -10.13 8.73 -3.57
C TRP A 425 -9.18 8.93 -4.75
N ALA A 426 -7.90 8.59 -4.57
CA ALA A 426 -6.92 8.58 -5.65
C ALA A 426 -7.18 7.49 -6.67
N ALA A 427 -7.36 6.24 -6.21
CA ALA A 427 -7.59 5.11 -7.10
C ALA A 427 -8.84 5.31 -7.98
N ASN A 428 -9.91 5.88 -7.42
CA ASN A 428 -11.18 6.09 -8.14
C ASN A 428 -11.11 7.19 -9.20
N ASN A 429 -10.13 8.10 -9.12
CA ASN A 429 -9.96 9.23 -10.04
C ASN A 429 -8.89 9.00 -11.11
N LEU A 430 -8.36 7.78 -11.21
CA LEU A 430 -7.37 7.39 -12.21
C LEU A 430 -7.92 6.30 -13.14
N ALA A 431 -7.78 6.53 -14.44
CA ALA A 431 -8.11 5.60 -15.52
C ALA A 431 -7.14 5.80 -16.70
N PRO A 432 -6.80 4.76 -17.47
CA PRO A 432 -7.18 3.34 -17.34
C PRO A 432 -6.47 2.62 -16.18
N SER A 433 -6.66 1.30 -16.04
CA SER A 433 -6.13 0.48 -14.94
C SER A 433 -4.60 0.53 -14.82
N SER A 434 -3.87 0.65 -15.93
CA SER A 434 -2.41 0.87 -15.95
C SER A 434 -2.01 2.15 -15.21
N ARG A 435 -2.60 3.28 -15.59
CA ARG A 435 -2.40 4.59 -14.94
C ARG A 435 -2.81 4.59 -13.48
N ARG A 436 -3.90 3.90 -13.15
CA ARG A 436 -4.33 3.74 -11.75
C ARG A 436 -3.26 3.04 -10.92
N ALA A 437 -2.68 1.95 -11.42
CA ALA A 437 -1.62 1.24 -10.71
C ALA A 437 -0.38 2.12 -10.50
N ILE A 438 0.08 2.82 -11.55
CA ILE A 438 1.23 3.73 -11.48
C ILE A 438 0.95 4.91 -10.53
N GLY A 439 -0.23 5.53 -10.63
CA GLY A 439 -0.58 6.69 -9.82
C GLY A 439 -0.82 6.37 -8.35
N VAL A 440 -1.36 5.18 -8.03
CA VAL A 440 -1.45 4.70 -6.63
C VAL A 440 -0.06 4.45 -6.05
N ALA A 441 0.84 3.80 -6.81
CA ALA A 441 2.23 3.60 -6.37
C ALA A 441 2.96 4.93 -6.15
N PHE A 442 2.80 5.89 -7.07
CA PHE A 442 3.34 7.25 -6.93
C PHE A 442 2.83 7.94 -5.66
N ASN A 443 1.53 7.88 -5.40
CA ASN A 443 0.91 8.45 -4.20
C ASN A 443 1.48 7.85 -2.90
N ILE A 444 1.69 6.53 -2.86
CA ILE A 444 2.28 5.85 -1.69
C ILE A 444 3.73 6.29 -1.50
N CYS A 445 4.53 6.35 -2.58
CA CYS A 445 5.92 6.80 -2.51
C CYS A 445 6.04 8.22 -1.96
N VAL A 446 5.23 9.16 -2.45
CA VAL A 446 5.20 10.54 -1.96
C VAL A 446 4.66 10.60 -0.52
N GLY A 447 3.65 9.80 -0.19
CA GLY A 447 3.16 9.67 1.18
C GLY A 447 4.25 9.25 2.16
N ASN A 448 5.07 8.26 1.79
CA ASN A 448 6.17 7.77 2.62
C ASN A 448 7.27 8.83 2.89
N ILE A 449 7.43 9.85 2.03
CA ILE A 449 8.29 11.01 2.32
C ILE A 449 7.82 11.72 3.60
N GLY A 450 6.52 11.70 3.89
CA GLY A 450 5.97 12.18 5.16
C GLY A 450 6.61 11.52 6.37
N GLY A 451 7.05 10.26 6.29
CA GLY A 451 7.78 9.59 7.38
C GLY A 451 9.13 10.25 7.70
N ILE A 452 9.83 10.76 6.69
CA ILE A 452 11.06 11.55 6.88
C ILE A 452 10.74 12.85 7.61
N ILE A 453 9.68 13.55 7.19
CA ILE A 453 9.24 14.80 7.83
C ILE A 453 8.85 14.52 9.29
N GLY A 454 8.02 13.50 9.53
CA GLY A 454 7.58 13.07 10.87
C GLY A 454 8.74 12.76 11.82
N SER A 455 9.85 12.25 11.29
CA SER A 455 11.08 11.98 12.04
C SER A 455 11.80 13.24 12.54
N TYR A 456 11.52 14.42 11.96
CA TYR A 456 12.12 15.70 12.34
C TYR A 456 11.12 16.71 12.92
N MET A 457 9.84 16.38 13.02
CA MET A 457 8.81 17.31 13.52
C MET A 457 9.00 17.65 15.01
N TYR A 458 9.32 16.65 15.82
CA TYR A 458 9.41 16.79 17.28
C TYR A 458 10.88 16.83 17.70
N LEU A 459 11.35 18.03 18.05
CA LEU A 459 12.75 18.27 18.39
C LEU A 459 12.97 18.13 19.90
N ASP A 460 14.00 17.37 20.28
CA ASP A 460 14.33 17.12 21.70
C ASP A 460 14.68 18.40 22.46
N LYS A 461 15.30 19.38 21.78
CA LYS A 461 15.59 20.71 22.35
C LYS A 461 14.34 21.51 22.76
N GLU A 462 13.16 21.12 22.26
CA GLU A 462 11.89 21.78 22.54
C GLU A 462 11.05 21.00 23.55
N ALA A 463 11.53 19.86 24.04
CA ALA A 463 10.86 19.10 25.08
C ALA A 463 10.71 19.97 26.36
N PRO A 464 9.58 19.90 27.08
CA PRO A 464 8.38 19.08 26.81
C PRO A 464 7.34 19.75 25.90
N ARG A 465 7.57 20.99 25.45
CA ARG A 465 6.54 21.82 24.79
C ARG A 465 6.40 21.56 23.29
N TYR A 466 7.43 21.03 22.62
CA TYR A 466 7.45 20.63 21.21
C TYR A 466 6.67 21.57 20.26
N GLN A 467 6.90 22.88 20.40
CA GLN A 467 6.16 23.93 19.68
C GLN A 467 6.20 23.75 18.16
N THR A 468 7.37 23.39 17.62
CA THR A 468 7.54 23.15 16.19
C THR A 468 6.75 21.92 15.74
N GLY A 469 6.77 20.84 16.53
CA GLY A 469 6.06 19.59 16.19
C GLY A 469 4.55 19.75 16.20
N PHE A 470 3.99 20.39 17.23
CA PHE A 470 2.56 20.68 17.32
C PHE A 470 2.12 21.70 16.27
N GLY A 471 2.91 22.75 16.04
CA GLY A 471 2.64 23.77 15.01
C GLY A 471 2.65 23.20 13.59
N LEU A 472 3.64 22.36 13.25
CA LEU A 472 3.70 21.68 11.95
C LEU A 472 2.53 20.71 11.78
N SER A 473 2.17 19.95 12.83
CA SER A 473 1.04 19.03 12.76
C SER A 473 -0.29 19.74 12.54
N LEU A 474 -0.48 20.90 13.19
CA LEU A 474 -1.61 21.80 12.95
C LEU A 474 -1.62 22.30 11.51
N ALA A 475 -0.48 22.79 11.02
CA ALA A 475 -0.34 23.28 9.65
C ALA A 475 -0.64 22.19 8.61
N PHE A 476 -0.20 20.95 8.83
CA PHE A 476 -0.52 19.82 7.97
C PHE A 476 -2.01 19.44 8.02
N GLY A 477 -2.64 19.44 9.19
CA GLY A 477 -4.09 19.24 9.32
C GLY A 477 -4.89 20.31 8.57
N ALA A 478 -4.56 21.58 8.79
CA ALA A 478 -5.26 22.71 8.18
C ALA A 478 -5.03 22.78 6.66
N SER A 479 -3.78 22.67 6.20
CA SER A 479 -3.47 22.69 4.76
C SER A 479 -4.01 21.45 4.05
N GLY A 480 -3.96 20.26 4.66
CA GLY A 480 -4.56 19.04 4.12
C GLY A 480 -6.07 19.18 3.92
N MET A 481 -6.77 19.79 4.90
CA MET A 481 -8.20 20.11 4.77
C MET A 481 -8.46 21.08 3.61
N LEU A 482 -7.71 22.19 3.52
CA LEU A 482 -7.88 23.18 2.44
C LEU A 482 -7.61 22.57 1.06
N VAL A 483 -6.57 21.74 0.93
CA VAL A 483 -6.25 21.03 -0.31
C VAL A 483 -7.34 20.02 -0.67
N ALA A 484 -7.91 19.30 0.30
CA ALA A 484 -9.03 18.39 0.05
C ALA A 484 -10.26 19.14 -0.48
N LEU A 485 -10.62 20.27 0.14
CA LEU A 485 -11.73 21.11 -0.32
C LEU A 485 -11.48 21.68 -1.72
N PHE A 486 -10.26 22.16 -1.98
CA PHE A 486 -9.89 22.68 -3.29
C PHE A 486 -9.94 21.58 -4.36
N LEU A 487 -9.39 20.40 -4.07
CA LEU A 487 -9.40 19.26 -4.99
C LEU A 487 -10.83 18.86 -5.37
N GLU A 488 -11.73 18.80 -4.39
CA GLU A 488 -13.16 18.53 -4.59
C GLU A 488 -13.84 19.57 -5.49
N LEU A 489 -13.58 20.86 -5.28
CA LEU A 489 -14.09 21.92 -6.16
C LEU A 489 -13.64 21.71 -7.60
N THR A 490 -12.40 21.24 -7.81
CA THR A 490 -11.87 20.98 -9.15
C THR A 490 -12.54 19.76 -9.81
N TYR A 491 -12.88 18.72 -9.03
CA TYR A 491 -13.62 17.56 -9.51
C TYR A 491 -15.07 17.92 -9.84
N LYS A 492 -15.76 18.68 -8.98
CA LYS A 492 -17.10 19.22 -9.26
C LYS A 492 -17.12 20.08 -10.52
N TRP A 493 -16.15 20.97 -10.67
CA TRP A 493 -16.03 21.80 -11.88
C TRP A 493 -15.76 20.96 -13.12
N GLY A 494 -14.87 19.96 -13.02
CA GLY A 494 -14.58 19.02 -14.10
C GLY A 494 -15.82 18.23 -14.53
N ASN A 495 -16.56 17.68 -13.57
CA ASN A 495 -17.81 16.96 -13.82
C ASN A 495 -18.87 17.86 -14.44
N LYS A 496 -19.04 19.09 -13.94
CA LYS A 496 -20.00 20.07 -14.49
C LYS A 496 -19.63 20.48 -15.92
N ARG A 497 -18.34 20.61 -16.24
CA ARG A 497 -17.88 20.93 -17.61
C ARG A 497 -18.12 19.76 -18.56
N LYS A 498 -17.83 18.52 -18.13
CA LYS A 498 -18.07 17.31 -18.93
C LYS A 498 -19.55 17.04 -19.15
N ALA A 499 -20.41 17.32 -18.16
CA ALA A 499 -21.86 17.16 -18.27
C ALA A 499 -22.54 18.12 -19.27
N LYS A 500 -21.84 19.13 -19.80
CA LYS A 500 -22.37 20.01 -20.85
C LYS A 500 -22.35 19.38 -22.24
N LEU A 501 -21.57 18.33 -22.44
CA LEU A 501 -21.45 17.63 -23.72
C LEU A 501 -22.40 16.43 -23.68
N SER A 502 -23.24 16.26 -24.71
CA SER A 502 -24.08 15.07 -24.81
C SER A 502 -23.23 13.84 -25.17
N GLU A 503 -23.68 12.65 -24.81
CA GLU A 503 -22.95 11.41 -25.15
C GLU A 503 -22.82 11.23 -26.67
N GLU A 504 -23.83 11.65 -27.44
CA GLU A 504 -23.82 11.66 -28.91
C GLU A 504 -22.80 12.65 -29.49
N GLU A 505 -22.66 13.84 -28.89
CA GLU A 505 -21.62 14.81 -29.26
C GLU A 505 -20.21 14.31 -28.96
N ILE A 506 -20.05 13.50 -27.91
CA ILE A 506 -18.74 12.95 -27.55
C ILE A 506 -18.38 11.81 -28.50
N ARG A 507 -19.31 10.90 -28.77
CA ARG A 507 -19.10 9.75 -29.67
C ARG A 507 -19.00 10.14 -31.15
N SER A 508 -19.51 11.31 -31.54
CA SER A 508 -19.29 11.87 -32.88
C SER A 508 -17.94 12.56 -33.05
N ARG A 509 -17.30 13.01 -31.95
CA ARG A 509 -16.01 13.72 -31.99
C ARG A 509 -14.80 12.84 -31.70
N TYR A 510 -14.99 11.72 -31.02
CA TYR A 510 -13.91 10.84 -30.60
C TYR A 510 -14.25 9.40 -30.92
N THR A 511 -13.26 8.68 -31.43
CA THR A 511 -13.34 7.22 -31.54
C THR A 511 -13.25 6.55 -30.16
N GLU A 512 -13.71 5.30 -30.06
CA GLU A 512 -13.69 4.55 -28.80
C GLU A 512 -12.26 4.31 -28.29
N GLU A 513 -11.30 4.07 -29.20
CA GLU A 513 -9.88 3.96 -28.86
C GLU A 513 -9.28 5.28 -28.34
N GLU A 514 -9.67 6.43 -28.91
CA GLU A 514 -9.22 7.74 -28.42
C GLU A 514 -9.78 8.04 -27.03
N LEU A 515 -11.05 7.69 -26.77
CA LEU A 515 -11.67 7.84 -25.45
C LEU A 515 -10.98 6.96 -24.39
N LEU A 516 -10.60 5.74 -24.76
CA LEU A 516 -9.82 4.84 -23.89
C LEU A 516 -8.42 5.39 -23.62
N LYS A 517 -7.72 5.91 -24.64
CA LYS A 517 -6.41 6.56 -24.49
C LYS A 517 -6.48 7.82 -23.63
N LEU A 518 -7.57 8.58 -23.71
CA LEU A 518 -7.78 9.77 -22.87
C LEU A 518 -7.94 9.43 -21.38
N GLY A 519 -8.47 8.24 -21.04
CA GLY A 519 -8.57 7.77 -19.66
C GLY A 519 -9.39 8.72 -18.76
N ASP A 520 -8.80 9.19 -17.66
CA ASP A 520 -9.39 10.16 -16.72
C ASP A 520 -9.71 11.53 -17.36
N LYS A 521 -9.01 11.90 -18.45
CA LYS A 521 -9.31 13.10 -19.24
C LYS A 521 -10.49 12.93 -20.19
N SER A 522 -10.99 11.71 -20.40
CA SER A 522 -12.14 11.44 -21.26
C SER A 522 -13.35 12.28 -20.85
N PRO A 523 -14.08 12.90 -21.80
CA PRO A 523 -15.34 13.60 -21.51
C PRO A 523 -16.39 12.69 -20.86
N LEU A 524 -16.33 11.37 -21.09
CA LEU A 524 -17.23 10.39 -20.47
C LEU A 524 -16.82 10.02 -19.03
N PHE A 525 -15.58 10.29 -18.63
CA PHE A 525 -15.09 9.96 -17.30
C PHE A 525 -15.65 10.93 -16.25
N LYS A 526 -16.41 10.41 -15.28
CA LYS A 526 -16.89 11.17 -14.13
C LYS A 526 -15.93 10.99 -12.95
N TYR A 527 -15.42 12.10 -12.45
CA TYR A 527 -14.60 12.11 -11.23
C TYR A 527 -15.46 11.72 -10.03
N THR A 528 -14.87 10.92 -9.14
CA THR A 528 -15.47 10.61 -7.83
C THR A 528 -15.17 11.76 -6.88
N LEU A 529 -16.25 12.30 -6.29
CA LEU A 529 -16.21 13.36 -5.28
C LEU A 529 -15.71 12.84 -3.93
#